data_AF-A0A9P9E0U2-F1
#
_entry.id   AF-A0A9P9E0U2-F1
#
_cell.length_a   1.000
_cell.length_b   1.000
_cell.length_c   1.000
_cell.angle_alpha   90.00
_cell.angle_beta   90.00
_cell.angle_gamma   90.00
#
_symmetry.space_group_name_H-M   'P 1'
#
loop_
_entity.id
_entity.type
_entity.pdbx_description
1 polymer ?
#
loop_
_entity_poly.entity_id
_entity_poly.type
_entity_poly.pdbx_seq_one_letter_code
_entity_poly.pdbx_strand_id
1 'polypeptide(L)'
;MMLRCHDIVQPVWKTLDKWLPPISEDKDRWWKTLGRHLIALLNHADYNLNEQYEALLFLHRWVVPQMGPRPRSIHPVWKSSMTDDYSPVEYSWKWSLSDKKPEVRYSIEAIGPLAGTKEDPFNQAATRNLLQSLATLMPGLDLTWFDHFSRELLGPGTPASSSSSTPNKSTIFLAFEMVGGRIGVKAYFLPVETADLSAAYQILQAIRSAGCQNLEAVHQLESYLLHDTAGSNLRPFMLGIDCVSPTASRLKIYARSTQTSFRFVRNVMSLGGRWTGLDAVSNEFFDLWKRTLGLGPNSALETELQTVDHPTSGLLLYLDVAPKSPLPDVKAYIPVRHYAQNDLQAAQGLIKALAPWNSLGRDISVQTYFTIACQHGNLSITSYFNPQMYTTSRWS
;
A
#
# COMPACT_ATOMS: atom_id res chain seq x y z
N MET A 1 15.22 -11.12 -8.21
CA MET A 1 14.40 -9.94 -8.54
C MET A 1 14.92 -8.66 -7.90
N MET A 2 16.25 -8.51 -7.78
CA MET A 2 16.84 -7.21 -7.46
C MET A 2 16.96 -6.45 -8.78
N LEU A 3 16.57 -5.17 -8.79
CA LEU A 3 16.50 -4.24 -9.93
C LEU A 3 17.89 -3.90 -10.53
N ARG A 4 18.72 -4.90 -10.78
CA ARG A 4 19.83 -4.87 -11.76
C ARG A 4 19.37 -5.65 -12.99
N CYS A 5 18.32 -5.13 -13.63
CA CYS A 5 17.92 -5.60 -14.95
C CYS A 5 18.92 -5.04 -15.96
N HIS A 6 20.09 -5.65 -16.05
CA HIS A 6 20.88 -5.59 -17.27
C HIS A 6 20.42 -6.80 -18.10
N ASP A 7 19.96 -6.52 -19.31
CA ASP A 7 19.87 -7.44 -20.44
C ASP A 7 18.68 -8.40 -20.59
N ILE A 8 17.52 -8.13 -20.00
CA ILE A 8 16.25 -8.55 -20.65
C ILE A 8 15.51 -7.30 -21.07
N VAL A 9 15.98 -6.71 -22.18
CA VAL A 9 15.27 -5.58 -22.77
C VAL A 9 14.02 -6.13 -23.46
N GLN A 10 12.91 -6.09 -22.72
CA GLN A 10 11.61 -6.67 -23.07
C GLN A 10 11.04 -6.04 -24.36
N PRO A 11 10.49 -6.82 -25.31
CA PRO A 11 10.01 -6.31 -26.59
C PRO A 11 8.99 -5.17 -26.47
N VAL A 12 8.05 -5.27 -25.52
CA VAL A 12 7.03 -4.23 -25.26
C VAL A 12 7.68 -2.93 -24.81
N TRP A 13 8.63 -2.99 -23.87
CA TRP A 13 9.37 -1.81 -23.40
C TRP A 13 10.15 -1.14 -24.53
N LYS A 14 10.88 -1.92 -25.35
CA LYS A 14 11.62 -1.37 -26.50
C LYS A 14 10.71 -0.60 -27.44
N THR A 15 9.56 -1.19 -27.76
CA THR A 15 8.60 -0.59 -28.69
C THR A 15 8.06 0.72 -28.12
N LEU A 16 7.59 0.72 -26.87
CA LEU A 16 6.98 1.91 -26.27
C LEU A 16 8.00 3.03 -25.97
N ASP A 17 9.18 2.69 -25.46
CA ASP A 17 10.25 3.68 -25.20
C ASP A 17 10.78 4.31 -26.50
N LYS A 18 10.74 3.58 -27.63
CA LYS A 18 11.13 4.10 -28.94
C LYS A 18 10.09 5.06 -29.54
N TRP A 19 8.80 4.72 -29.43
CA TRP A 19 7.75 5.34 -30.24
C TRP A 19 6.84 6.29 -29.48
N LEU A 20 6.75 6.22 -28.15
CA LEU A 20 5.98 7.19 -27.39
C LEU A 20 6.69 8.55 -27.37
N PRO A 21 5.95 9.66 -27.51
CA PRO A 21 6.54 10.98 -27.48
C PRO A 21 7.10 11.28 -26.08
N PRO A 22 8.20 12.05 -26.00
CA PRO A 22 8.68 12.58 -24.74
C PRO A 22 7.63 13.52 -24.13
N ILE A 23 7.51 13.52 -22.81
CA ILE A 23 6.53 14.36 -22.10
C ILE A 23 7.20 15.66 -21.62
N SER A 24 8.34 15.53 -20.94
CA SER A 24 9.28 16.59 -20.56
C SER A 24 10.55 15.91 -20.03
N GLU A 25 11.68 16.63 -19.89
CA GLU A 25 12.93 16.02 -19.40
C GLU A 25 12.75 15.27 -18.07
N ASP A 26 12.07 15.90 -17.10
CA ASP A 26 11.83 15.30 -15.79
C ASP A 26 10.90 14.08 -15.87
N LYS A 27 9.84 14.17 -16.68
CA LYS A 27 8.84 13.10 -16.85
C LYS A 27 9.39 11.93 -17.64
N ASP A 28 10.28 12.17 -18.60
CA ASP A 28 10.96 11.12 -19.35
C ASP A 28 11.90 10.31 -18.46
N ARG A 29 12.53 10.94 -17.46
CA ARG A 29 13.32 10.19 -16.46
C ARG A 29 12.42 9.30 -15.62
N TRP A 30 11.25 9.79 -15.20
CA TRP A 30 10.26 8.95 -14.52
C TRP A 30 9.78 7.79 -15.39
N TRP A 31 9.46 8.03 -16.67
CA TRP A 31 9.06 6.99 -17.62
C TRP A 31 10.14 5.90 -17.75
N LYS A 32 11.40 6.29 -17.98
CA LYS A 32 12.54 5.37 -18.11
C LYS A 32 12.74 4.50 -16.87
N THR A 33 12.41 5.00 -15.68
CA THR A 33 12.53 4.23 -14.43
C THR A 33 11.29 3.37 -14.18
N LEU A 34 10.12 3.99 -14.07
CA LEU A 34 8.89 3.30 -13.68
C LEU A 34 8.44 2.29 -14.73
N GLY A 35 8.60 2.62 -16.02
CA GLY A 35 8.24 1.70 -17.10
C GLY A 35 9.11 0.45 -17.11
N ARG A 36 10.42 0.58 -16.85
CA ARG A 36 11.32 -0.58 -16.69
C ARG A 36 11.00 -1.42 -15.45
N HIS A 37 10.60 -0.79 -14.36
CA HIS A 37 10.19 -1.51 -13.16
C HIS A 37 8.89 -2.28 -13.40
N LEU A 38 7.87 -1.61 -13.96
CA LEU A 38 6.56 -2.21 -14.19
C LEU A 38 6.63 -3.36 -15.20
N ILE A 39 7.36 -3.21 -16.31
CA ILE A 39 7.49 -4.28 -17.31
C ILE A 39 8.21 -5.50 -16.75
N ALA A 40 9.20 -5.33 -15.86
CA ALA A 40 9.86 -6.45 -15.21
C ALA A 40 8.90 -7.22 -14.29
N LEU A 41 8.09 -6.50 -13.50
CA LEU A 41 7.07 -7.10 -12.63
C LEU A 41 6.03 -7.88 -13.43
N LEU A 42 5.46 -7.26 -14.48
CA LEU A 42 4.43 -7.89 -15.31
C LEU A 42 4.93 -9.14 -16.03
N ASN A 43 6.16 -9.11 -16.54
CA ASN A 43 6.75 -10.29 -17.19
C ASN A 43 6.94 -11.46 -16.23
N HIS A 44 7.48 -11.20 -15.04
CA HIS A 44 7.67 -12.27 -14.06
C HIS A 44 6.35 -12.76 -13.45
N ALA A 45 5.26 -12.01 -13.59
CA ALA A 45 3.92 -12.41 -13.17
C ALA A 45 3.08 -13.03 -14.31
N ASP A 46 3.72 -13.38 -15.44
CA ASP A 46 3.10 -14.05 -16.60
C ASP A 46 1.93 -13.28 -17.24
N TYR A 47 1.98 -11.94 -17.22
CA TYR A 47 1.05 -11.09 -17.96
C TYR A 47 1.29 -11.24 -19.46
N ASN A 48 0.22 -11.34 -20.24
CA ASN A 48 0.33 -11.44 -21.69
C ASN A 48 0.68 -10.09 -22.33
N LEU A 49 1.03 -10.09 -23.63
CA LEU A 49 1.49 -8.90 -24.34
C LEU A 49 0.47 -7.74 -24.27
N ASN A 50 -0.82 -8.02 -24.44
CA ASN A 50 -1.85 -6.97 -24.43
C ASN A 50 -1.94 -6.32 -23.04
N GLU A 51 -1.91 -7.12 -21.98
CA GLU A 51 -1.93 -6.59 -20.61
C GLU A 51 -0.66 -5.77 -20.30
N GLN A 52 0.49 -6.18 -20.83
CA GLN A 52 1.74 -5.42 -20.70
C GLN A 52 1.67 -4.07 -21.43
N TYR A 53 1.14 -4.04 -22.66
CA TYR A 53 0.93 -2.80 -23.40
C TYR A 53 -0.05 -1.87 -22.67
N GLU A 54 -1.20 -2.39 -22.24
CA GLU A 54 -2.22 -1.61 -21.53
C GLU A 54 -1.66 -0.97 -20.25
N ALA A 55 -0.98 -1.76 -19.42
CA ALA A 55 -0.41 -1.26 -18.16
C ALA A 55 0.67 -0.18 -18.38
N LEU A 56 1.53 -0.36 -19.39
CA LEU A 56 2.58 0.63 -19.71
C LEU A 56 2.04 1.90 -20.38
N LEU A 57 1.04 1.78 -21.26
CA LEU A 57 0.37 2.92 -21.86
C LEU A 57 -0.38 3.73 -20.80
N PHE A 58 -1.06 3.06 -19.87
CA PHE A 58 -1.71 3.72 -18.74
C PHE A 58 -0.69 4.45 -17.86
N LEU A 59 0.42 3.78 -17.51
CA LEU A 59 1.49 4.38 -16.72
C LEU A 59 2.06 5.64 -17.40
N HIS A 60 2.42 5.55 -18.69
CA HIS A 60 2.98 6.68 -19.45
C HIS A 60 2.00 7.85 -19.53
N ARG A 61 0.73 7.58 -19.85
CA ARG A 61 -0.27 8.61 -20.11
C ARG A 61 -0.77 9.29 -18.85
N TRP A 62 -1.04 8.53 -17.80
CA TRP A 62 -1.81 9.01 -16.64
C TRP A 62 -0.98 9.19 -15.38
N VAL A 63 0.04 8.36 -15.18
CA VAL A 63 0.78 8.32 -13.91
C VAL A 63 2.08 9.11 -14.00
N VAL A 64 2.92 8.87 -15.01
CA VAL A 64 4.20 9.56 -15.19
C VAL A 64 4.09 11.09 -15.12
N PRO A 65 3.07 11.75 -15.72
CA PRO A 65 2.94 13.20 -15.63
C PRO A 65 2.72 13.74 -14.22
N GLN A 66 2.30 12.88 -13.28
CA GLN A 66 1.89 13.21 -11.93
C GLN A 66 2.97 12.89 -10.89
N MET A 67 4.15 12.43 -11.29
CA MET A 67 5.22 12.03 -10.36
C MET A 67 6.07 13.20 -9.83
N GLY A 68 5.69 14.44 -10.15
CA GLY A 68 6.45 15.63 -9.78
C GLY A 68 7.84 15.73 -10.45
N PRO A 69 8.71 16.61 -9.92
CA PRO A 69 10.08 16.75 -10.41
C PRO A 69 10.87 15.44 -10.27
N ARG A 70 11.81 15.20 -11.20
CA ARG A 70 12.67 14.01 -11.10
C ARG A 70 13.58 14.10 -9.87
N PRO A 71 13.99 12.95 -9.30
CA PRO A 71 15.06 12.91 -8.30
C PRO A 71 16.34 13.60 -8.80
N ARG A 72 16.86 14.56 -8.04
CA ARG A 72 18.16 15.23 -8.25
C ARG A 72 19.02 15.26 -6.99
N SER A 73 18.46 14.86 -5.87
CA SER A 73 19.11 14.76 -4.56
C SER A 73 18.32 13.76 -3.70
N ILE A 74 18.85 13.44 -2.52
CA ILE A 74 18.16 12.67 -1.48
C ILE A 74 17.04 13.46 -0.78
N HIS A 75 16.87 14.74 -1.12
CA HIS A 75 15.88 15.64 -0.53
C HIS A 75 14.86 16.03 -1.60
N PRO A 76 13.73 15.32 -1.71
CA PRO A 76 12.70 15.67 -2.68
C PRO A 76 12.01 16.98 -2.33
N VAL A 77 11.40 17.60 -3.35
CA VAL A 77 10.56 18.79 -3.18
C VAL A 77 9.36 18.49 -2.28
N TRP A 78 8.75 17.32 -2.47
CA TRP A 78 7.67 16.82 -1.62
C TRP A 78 8.11 15.52 -0.93
N LYS A 79 7.94 15.47 0.39
CA LYS A 79 8.29 14.30 1.21
C LYS A 79 7.09 13.40 1.37
N SER A 80 6.83 12.57 0.37
CA SER A 80 5.71 11.61 0.42
C SER A 80 5.84 10.68 1.62
N SER A 81 4.77 10.49 2.41
CA SER A 81 4.76 9.49 3.48
C SER A 81 4.47 8.07 3.00
N MET A 82 4.31 7.87 1.68
CA MET A 82 4.06 6.56 1.08
C MET A 82 5.20 5.57 1.36
N THR A 83 6.44 6.06 1.36
CA THR A 83 7.63 5.24 1.58
C THR A 83 8.64 5.97 2.47
N ASP A 84 9.47 5.21 3.17
CA ASP A 84 10.45 5.76 4.12
C ASP A 84 11.55 6.63 3.47
N ASP A 85 11.82 6.47 2.17
CA ASP A 85 12.76 7.32 1.42
C ASP A 85 12.06 8.47 0.70
N TYR A 86 10.76 8.65 0.96
CA TYR A 86 9.87 9.63 0.36
C TYR A 86 9.51 9.42 -1.11
N SER A 87 9.88 8.27 -1.69
CA SER A 87 9.41 7.87 -3.03
C SER A 87 7.88 7.95 -3.12
N PRO A 88 7.33 8.67 -4.11
CA PRO A 88 5.87 8.82 -4.28
C PRO A 88 5.23 7.61 -4.99
N VAL A 89 5.89 6.45 -4.94
CA VAL A 89 5.44 5.22 -5.59
C VAL A 89 5.91 4.00 -4.81
N GLU A 90 5.02 3.03 -4.64
CA GLU A 90 5.33 1.72 -4.05
C GLU A 90 4.69 0.63 -4.91
N TYR A 91 5.46 -0.41 -5.27
CA TYR A 91 4.93 -1.56 -6.01
C TYR A 91 4.43 -2.63 -5.04
N SER A 92 3.42 -3.39 -5.44
CA SER A 92 3.09 -4.61 -4.73
C SER A 92 2.76 -5.75 -5.68
N TRP A 93 3.07 -6.96 -5.22
CA TRP A 93 2.89 -8.20 -5.95
C TRP A 93 2.12 -9.15 -5.06
N LYS A 94 0.87 -9.42 -5.41
CA LYS A 94 0.04 -10.41 -4.70
C LYS A 94 0.33 -11.79 -5.27
N TRP A 95 0.93 -12.64 -4.46
CA TRP A 95 1.19 -14.02 -4.79
C TRP A 95 -0.12 -14.80 -4.77
N SER A 96 -0.29 -15.71 -5.73
CA SER A 96 -1.37 -16.68 -5.68
C SER A 96 -0.85 -17.95 -5.04
N LEU A 97 -1.55 -18.48 -4.04
CA LEU A 97 -1.34 -19.84 -3.52
C LEU A 97 -2.15 -20.91 -4.31
N SER A 98 -2.80 -20.50 -5.41
CA SER A 98 -3.59 -21.35 -6.31
C SER A 98 -3.09 -21.19 -7.76
N ASP A 99 -3.65 -21.92 -8.72
CA ASP A 99 -3.30 -21.82 -10.16
C ASP A 99 -3.62 -20.45 -10.82
N LYS A 100 -4.05 -19.45 -10.05
CA LYS A 100 -4.26 -18.08 -10.55
C LYS A 100 -2.92 -17.38 -10.74
N LYS A 101 -2.86 -16.51 -11.76
CA LYS A 101 -1.69 -15.66 -11.99
C LYS A 101 -1.51 -14.66 -10.83
N PRO A 102 -0.27 -14.30 -10.47
CA PRO A 102 -0.04 -13.24 -9.51
C PRO A 102 -0.57 -11.88 -10.00
N GLU A 103 -0.93 -10.99 -9.06
CA GLU A 103 -1.46 -9.67 -9.40
C GLU A 103 -0.44 -8.57 -9.09
N VAL A 104 -0.02 -7.83 -10.11
CA VAL A 104 0.87 -6.66 -9.99
C VAL A 104 0.05 -5.40 -9.76
N ARG A 105 0.51 -4.58 -8.81
CA ARG A 105 -0.12 -3.33 -8.41
C ARG A 105 0.95 -2.29 -8.13
N TYR A 106 0.57 -1.03 -8.17
CA TYR A 106 1.39 0.04 -7.60
C TYR A 106 0.51 1.13 -7.03
N SER A 107 0.99 1.72 -5.94
CA SER A 107 0.41 2.90 -5.32
C SER A 107 1.24 4.12 -5.69
N ILE A 108 0.60 5.29 -5.81
CA ILE A 108 1.27 6.56 -6.01
C ILE A 108 0.72 7.64 -5.07
N GLU A 109 1.55 8.63 -4.77
CA GLU A 109 1.11 9.97 -4.44
C GLU A 109 1.35 10.86 -5.65
N ALA A 110 0.29 11.42 -6.24
CA ALA A 110 0.47 12.39 -7.32
C ALA A 110 0.99 13.70 -6.73
N ILE A 111 2.09 14.23 -7.27
CA ILE A 111 2.75 15.45 -6.81
C ILE A 111 2.50 16.58 -7.81
N GLY A 112 1.76 17.60 -7.36
CA GLY A 112 1.48 18.80 -8.15
C GLY A 112 2.63 19.80 -8.14
N PRO A 113 2.64 20.78 -9.07
CA PRO A 113 3.65 21.85 -9.09
C PRO A 113 3.57 22.78 -7.88
N LEU A 114 2.43 22.80 -7.17
CA LEU A 114 2.19 23.63 -5.99
C LEU A 114 2.28 22.83 -4.68
N ALA A 115 2.69 21.55 -4.72
CA ALA A 115 2.78 20.71 -3.54
C ALA A 115 3.64 21.35 -2.44
N GLY A 116 3.09 21.51 -1.24
CA GLY A 116 3.75 22.10 -0.08
C GLY A 116 3.82 23.63 -0.08
N THR A 117 3.29 24.30 -1.10
CA THR A 117 3.12 25.77 -1.12
C THR A 117 1.90 26.19 -0.30
N LYS A 118 1.63 27.49 -0.19
CA LYS A 118 0.42 27.98 0.51
C LYS A 118 -0.87 27.63 -0.25
N GLU A 119 -0.76 27.46 -1.56
CA GLU A 119 -1.85 27.16 -2.47
C GLU A 119 -2.23 25.67 -2.46
N ASP A 120 -1.28 24.77 -2.16
CA ASP A 120 -1.53 23.33 -1.98
C ASP A 120 -0.64 22.72 -0.88
N PRO A 121 -0.86 23.07 0.40
CA PRO A 121 0.02 22.70 1.51
C PRO A 121 0.05 21.19 1.83
N PHE A 122 -0.97 20.45 1.35
CA PHE A 122 -1.16 19.02 1.60
C PHE A 122 -1.08 18.14 0.33
N ASN A 123 -0.66 18.72 -0.79
CA ASN A 123 -0.50 18.04 -2.08
C ASN A 123 -1.76 17.27 -2.52
N GLN A 124 -2.91 17.93 -2.47
CA GLN A 124 -4.19 17.30 -2.79
C GLN A 124 -4.59 17.47 -4.26
N ALA A 125 -4.18 18.56 -4.89
CA ALA A 125 -4.74 18.98 -6.17
C ALA A 125 -4.43 17.97 -7.29
N ALA A 126 -3.18 17.51 -7.38
CA ALA A 126 -2.76 16.58 -8.44
C ALA A 126 -3.50 15.24 -8.35
N THR A 127 -3.63 14.69 -7.14
CA THR A 127 -4.33 13.41 -6.93
C THR A 127 -5.81 13.51 -7.28
N ARG A 128 -6.49 14.58 -6.84
CA ARG A 128 -7.91 14.83 -7.15
C ARG A 128 -8.13 14.99 -8.66
N ASN A 129 -7.31 15.79 -9.33
CA ASN A 129 -7.42 16.05 -10.77
C ASN A 129 -7.16 14.79 -11.60
N LEU A 130 -6.17 13.96 -11.20
CA LEU A 130 -5.91 12.68 -11.85
C LEU A 130 -7.14 11.77 -11.76
N LEU A 131 -7.69 11.61 -10.56
CA LEU A 131 -8.81 10.69 -10.36
C LEU A 131 -10.09 11.16 -11.08
N GLN A 132 -10.38 12.46 -11.08
CA GLN A 132 -11.47 13.05 -11.87
C GLN A 132 -11.29 12.80 -13.37
N SER A 133 -10.06 12.98 -13.88
CA SER A 133 -9.76 12.71 -15.29
C SER A 133 -9.97 11.24 -15.65
N LEU A 134 -9.54 10.32 -14.79
CA LEU A 134 -9.75 8.89 -14.98
C LEU A 134 -11.24 8.52 -14.96
N ALA A 135 -12.05 9.16 -14.13
CA ALA A 135 -13.49 8.89 -14.05
C ALA A 135 -14.23 9.24 -15.36
N THR A 136 -13.72 10.19 -16.14
CA THR A 136 -14.28 10.50 -17.47
C THR A 136 -13.99 9.41 -18.51
N LEU A 137 -13.03 8.53 -18.26
CA LEU A 137 -12.53 7.56 -19.23
C LEU A 137 -12.78 6.10 -18.86
N MET A 138 -12.87 5.80 -17.57
CA MET A 138 -12.98 4.43 -17.05
C MET A 138 -14.42 4.12 -16.67
N PRO A 139 -15.15 3.31 -17.46
CA PRO A 139 -16.50 2.88 -17.09
C PRO A 139 -16.48 2.13 -15.76
N GLY A 140 -17.33 2.54 -14.83
CA GLY A 140 -17.45 1.92 -13.51
C GLY A 140 -16.46 2.45 -12.46
N LEU A 141 -15.61 3.43 -12.79
CA LEU A 141 -14.90 4.21 -11.79
C LEU A 141 -15.88 5.16 -11.11
N ASP A 142 -16.27 4.82 -9.88
CA ASP A 142 -17.28 5.56 -9.12
C ASP A 142 -16.58 6.38 -8.02
N LEU A 143 -16.84 7.69 -8.00
CA LEU A 143 -16.22 8.63 -7.07
C LEU A 143 -17.11 8.96 -5.87
N THR A 144 -18.29 8.35 -5.71
CA THR A 144 -19.24 8.67 -4.64
C THR A 144 -18.60 8.61 -3.25
N TRP A 145 -17.91 7.52 -2.93
CA TRP A 145 -17.18 7.42 -1.66
C TRP A 145 -15.89 8.24 -1.65
N PHE A 146 -15.23 8.41 -2.79
CA PHE A 146 -14.05 9.29 -2.84
C PHE A 146 -14.41 10.73 -2.47
N ASP A 147 -15.49 11.28 -3.03
CA ASP A 147 -15.97 12.63 -2.77
C ASP A 147 -16.47 12.77 -1.33
N HIS A 148 -17.16 11.75 -0.81
CA HIS A 148 -17.57 11.70 0.60
C HIS A 148 -16.36 11.79 1.55
N PHE A 149 -15.44 10.83 1.48
CA PHE A 149 -14.30 10.80 2.39
C PHE A 149 -13.33 11.96 2.18
N SER A 150 -13.20 12.44 0.94
CA SER A 150 -12.46 13.68 0.65
C SER A 150 -13.03 14.90 1.37
N ARG A 151 -14.36 15.00 1.48
CA ARG A 151 -15.02 16.11 2.18
C ARG A 151 -14.90 15.94 3.69
N GLU A 152 -15.23 14.77 4.22
CA GLU A 152 -15.27 14.53 5.67
C GLU A 152 -13.87 14.52 6.31
N LEU A 153 -12.84 14.07 5.60
CA LEU A 153 -11.49 13.94 6.15
C LEU A 153 -10.57 15.08 5.77
N LEU A 154 -10.80 15.74 4.63
CA LEU A 154 -9.88 16.72 4.05
C LEU A 154 -10.55 18.04 3.63
N GLY A 155 -11.87 18.14 3.75
CA GLY A 155 -12.65 19.30 3.32
C GLY A 155 -12.68 20.43 4.36
N PRO A 156 -13.48 21.48 4.11
CA PRO A 156 -13.64 22.61 5.02
C PRO A 156 -14.03 22.17 6.43
N GLY A 157 -13.39 22.75 7.45
CA GLY A 157 -13.63 22.43 8.86
C GLY A 157 -12.79 21.28 9.40
N THR A 158 -12.04 20.58 8.53
CA THR A 158 -11.05 19.57 8.94
C THR A 158 -9.68 20.21 9.19
N PRO A 159 -8.77 19.57 9.96
CA PRO A 159 -7.41 20.08 10.14
C PRO A 159 -6.60 20.19 8.84
N ALA A 160 -6.96 19.45 7.80
CA ALA A 160 -6.33 19.54 6.49
C ALA A 160 -6.75 20.80 5.69
N SER A 161 -7.80 21.50 6.13
CA SER A 161 -8.24 22.76 5.52
C SER A 161 -7.68 24.01 6.21
N SER A 162 -7.02 23.86 7.37
CA SER A 162 -6.42 24.98 8.11
C SER A 162 -4.92 25.13 7.82
N SER A 163 -4.44 26.37 7.74
CA SER A 163 -3.01 26.65 7.51
C SER A 163 -2.15 26.55 8.78
N SER A 164 -2.75 26.25 9.94
CA SER A 164 -2.07 26.16 11.24
C SER A 164 -1.62 24.73 11.59
N SER A 165 -2.13 23.71 10.90
CA SER A 165 -1.64 22.34 11.01
C SER A 165 -0.27 22.24 10.31
N THR A 166 0.57 21.29 10.74
CA THR A 166 1.93 21.12 10.20
C THR A 166 1.88 20.82 8.70
N PRO A 167 2.19 21.80 7.80
CA PRO A 167 2.14 21.57 6.36
C PRO A 167 3.26 20.61 5.95
N ASN A 168 3.15 19.98 4.78
CA ASN A 168 4.04 18.93 4.26
C ASN A 168 3.79 17.52 4.82
N LYS A 169 2.53 17.09 4.83
CA LYS A 169 2.15 15.69 5.04
C LYS A 169 1.26 15.22 3.89
N SER A 170 1.48 13.99 3.44
CA SER A 170 0.60 13.34 2.47
C SER A 170 -0.78 13.12 3.04
N THR A 171 -1.79 13.34 2.21
CA THR A 171 -3.21 13.20 2.62
C THR A 171 -4.01 12.27 1.71
N ILE A 172 -3.59 12.09 0.44
CA ILE A 172 -4.30 11.23 -0.52
C ILE A 172 -3.30 10.40 -1.33
N PHE A 173 -3.49 9.09 -1.36
CA PHE A 173 -2.81 8.18 -2.29
C PHE A 173 -3.80 7.50 -3.23
N LEU A 174 -3.31 7.05 -4.38
CA LEU A 174 -4.05 6.16 -5.28
C LEU A 174 -3.31 4.83 -5.41
N ALA A 175 -4.02 3.74 -5.66
CA ALA A 175 -3.42 2.50 -6.15
C ALA A 175 -4.10 2.01 -7.42
N PHE A 176 -3.29 1.46 -8.31
CA PHE A 176 -3.70 0.86 -9.56
C PHE A 176 -3.43 -0.64 -9.51
N GLU A 177 -4.47 -1.44 -9.78
CA GLU A 177 -4.40 -2.90 -9.75
C GLU A 177 -4.58 -3.46 -11.16
N MET A 178 -3.55 -4.13 -11.68
CA MET A 178 -3.60 -4.73 -13.01
C MET A 178 -4.20 -6.13 -12.88
N VAL A 179 -5.52 -6.30 -13.01
CA VAL A 179 -6.20 -7.58 -12.74
C VAL A 179 -7.14 -7.96 -13.87
N GLY A 180 -6.88 -9.10 -14.51
CA GLY A 180 -7.77 -9.69 -15.52
C GLY A 180 -8.04 -8.78 -16.72
N GLY A 181 -7.00 -8.13 -17.25
CA GLY A 181 -7.11 -7.17 -18.35
C GLY A 181 -7.92 -5.91 -18.01
N ARG A 182 -7.98 -5.53 -16.73
CA ARG A 182 -8.60 -4.27 -16.26
C ARG A 182 -7.71 -3.59 -15.23
N ILE A 183 -7.86 -2.28 -15.13
CA ILE A 183 -7.19 -1.46 -14.12
C ILE A 183 -8.18 -1.11 -13.03
N GLY A 184 -8.03 -1.72 -11.85
CA GLY A 184 -8.75 -1.32 -10.65
C GLY A 184 -8.12 -0.07 -10.03
N VAL A 185 -8.92 0.80 -9.43
CA VAL A 185 -8.44 2.02 -8.75
C VAL A 185 -8.90 2.00 -7.30
N LYS A 186 -7.98 2.34 -6.40
CA LYS A 186 -8.25 2.56 -4.97
C LYS A 186 -7.76 3.94 -4.57
N ALA A 187 -8.42 4.53 -3.58
CA ALA A 187 -7.97 5.76 -2.96
C ALA A 187 -7.71 5.52 -1.47
N TYR A 188 -6.72 6.22 -0.93
CA TYR A 188 -6.39 6.20 0.50
C TYR A 188 -6.39 7.62 1.03
N PHE A 189 -6.93 7.79 2.21
CA PHE A 189 -7.03 9.06 2.91
C PHE A 189 -6.25 8.98 4.21
N LEU A 190 -5.37 9.97 4.43
CA LEU A 190 -4.59 10.13 5.64
C LEU A 190 -5.05 11.44 6.31
N PRO A 191 -5.98 11.37 7.28
CA PRO A 191 -6.45 12.58 7.96
C PRO A 191 -5.31 13.26 8.71
N VAL A 192 -5.34 14.59 8.73
CA VAL A 192 -4.39 15.36 9.51
C VAL A 192 -4.80 15.30 10.97
N GLU A 193 -3.97 14.66 11.79
CA GLU A 193 -4.15 14.58 13.24
C GLU A 193 -3.66 15.87 13.93
N THR A 194 -4.38 16.27 14.99
CA THR A 194 -4.01 17.36 15.89
C THR A 194 -4.01 16.86 17.34
N ALA A 195 -3.55 17.70 18.29
CA ALA A 195 -3.58 17.36 19.71
C ALA A 195 -5.00 17.03 20.22
N ASP A 196 -6.03 17.66 19.65
CA ASP A 196 -7.42 17.54 20.09
C ASP A 196 -8.25 16.56 19.23
N LEU A 197 -7.74 16.18 18.05
CA LEU A 197 -8.51 15.40 17.08
C LEU A 197 -7.65 14.31 16.44
N SER A 198 -7.85 13.08 16.90
CA SER A 198 -7.12 11.92 16.39
C SER A 198 -7.56 11.50 14.99
N ALA A 199 -6.65 10.92 14.20
CA ALA A 199 -7.00 10.36 12.90
C ALA A 199 -8.03 9.23 13.02
N ALA A 200 -7.93 8.41 14.09
CA ALA A 200 -8.87 7.33 14.36
C ALA A 200 -10.30 7.80 14.55
N TYR A 201 -10.49 8.87 15.34
CA TYR A 201 -11.82 9.45 15.54
C TYR A 201 -12.39 10.01 14.22
N GLN A 202 -11.57 10.74 13.46
CA GLN A 202 -11.98 11.28 12.15
C GLN A 202 -12.43 10.18 11.18
N ILE A 203 -11.67 9.07 11.08
CA ILE A 203 -12.01 7.93 10.22
C ILE A 203 -13.34 7.30 10.64
N LEU A 204 -13.54 7.03 11.93
CA LEU A 204 -14.78 6.41 12.42
C LEU A 204 -16.00 7.31 12.19
N GLN A 205 -15.88 8.63 12.42
CA GLN A 205 -16.97 9.56 12.12
C GLN A 205 -17.30 9.62 10.63
N ALA A 206 -16.29 9.67 9.77
CA ALA A 206 -16.50 9.68 8.32
C ALA A 206 -17.15 8.38 7.81
N ILE A 207 -16.82 7.23 8.42
CA ILE A 207 -17.45 5.94 8.11
C ILE A 207 -18.94 5.95 8.52
N ARG A 208 -19.27 6.47 9.71
CA ARG A 208 -20.66 6.57 10.19
C ARG A 208 -21.53 7.42 9.27
N SER A 209 -20.97 8.49 8.68
CA SER A 209 -21.69 9.36 7.75
C SER A 209 -21.69 8.85 6.30
N ALA A 210 -20.95 7.78 5.96
CA ALA A 210 -20.80 7.30 4.58
C ALA A 210 -21.99 6.50 4.03
N GLY A 211 -23.00 6.22 4.85
CA GLY A 211 -24.14 5.39 4.46
C GLY A 211 -23.76 3.94 4.16
N CYS A 212 -22.75 3.40 4.85
CA CYS A 212 -22.34 2.00 4.70
C CYS A 212 -23.51 1.06 5.05
N GLN A 213 -23.87 0.15 4.13
CA GLN A 213 -24.99 -0.77 4.33
C GLN A 213 -24.66 -1.91 5.30
N ASN A 214 -23.38 -2.26 5.43
CA ASN A 214 -22.93 -3.32 6.34
C ASN A 214 -22.70 -2.78 7.75
N LEU A 215 -23.78 -2.35 8.39
CA LEU A 215 -23.76 -1.79 9.75
C LEU A 215 -23.24 -2.80 10.79
N GLU A 216 -23.49 -4.10 10.59
CA GLU A 216 -23.01 -5.14 11.48
C GLU A 216 -21.48 -5.16 11.55
N ALA A 217 -20.80 -5.23 10.40
CA ALA A 217 -19.34 -5.22 10.36
C ALA A 217 -18.73 -3.89 10.85
N VAL A 218 -19.40 -2.76 10.61
CA VAL A 218 -19.00 -1.46 11.15
C VAL A 218 -19.09 -1.46 12.69
N HIS A 219 -20.18 -1.99 13.26
CA HIS A 219 -20.30 -2.12 14.72
C HIS A 219 -19.25 -3.07 15.30
N GLN A 220 -18.95 -4.18 14.61
CA GLN A 220 -17.90 -5.12 15.04
C GLN A 220 -16.52 -4.47 15.04
N LEU A 221 -16.21 -3.71 13.99
CA LEU A 221 -14.98 -2.90 13.88
C LEU A 221 -14.87 -1.89 15.05
N GLU A 222 -15.90 -1.07 15.27
CA GLU A 222 -15.90 -0.07 16.34
C GLU A 222 -15.81 -0.70 17.72
N SER A 223 -16.60 -1.75 17.96
CA SER A 223 -16.56 -2.51 19.21
C SER A 223 -15.15 -3.02 19.49
N TYR A 224 -14.49 -3.61 18.48
CA TYR A 224 -13.13 -4.13 18.62
C TYR A 224 -12.13 -3.01 18.94
N LEU A 225 -12.11 -1.94 18.13
CA LEU A 225 -11.16 -0.84 18.31
C LEU A 225 -11.32 -0.10 19.65
N LEU A 226 -12.55 -0.01 20.18
CA LEU A 226 -12.84 0.77 21.40
C LEU A 226 -12.83 -0.06 22.68
N HIS A 227 -13.20 -1.35 22.63
CA HIS A 227 -13.46 -2.13 23.84
C HIS A 227 -12.59 -3.39 23.98
N ASP A 228 -11.92 -3.85 22.91
CA ASP A 228 -11.01 -4.98 23.00
C ASP A 228 -9.63 -4.55 23.53
N THR A 229 -8.99 -5.40 24.33
CA THR A 229 -7.68 -5.10 24.92
C THR A 229 -6.58 -4.95 23.85
N ALA A 230 -6.56 -5.80 22.83
CA ALA A 230 -5.60 -5.66 21.73
C ALA A 230 -6.06 -4.59 20.73
N GLY A 231 -7.37 -4.55 20.44
CA GLY A 231 -7.96 -3.56 19.52
C GLY A 231 -7.70 -2.11 19.94
N SER A 232 -7.81 -1.81 21.24
CA SER A 232 -7.53 -0.48 21.80
C SER A 232 -6.05 -0.07 21.75
N ASN A 233 -5.14 -1.00 21.46
CA ASN A 233 -3.72 -0.73 21.19
C ASN A 233 -3.41 -0.46 19.71
N LEU A 234 -4.43 -0.52 18.84
CA LEU A 234 -4.31 -0.09 17.45
C LEU A 234 -4.51 1.42 17.33
N ARG A 235 -3.78 2.04 16.41
CA ARG A 235 -3.87 3.46 16.07
C ARG A 235 -4.23 3.59 14.59
N PRO A 236 -5.53 3.63 14.24
CA PRO A 236 -5.96 3.92 12.88
C PRO A 236 -5.43 5.28 12.41
N PHE A 237 -4.83 5.30 11.23
CA PHE A 237 -4.20 6.50 10.66
C PHE A 237 -4.52 6.72 9.18
N MET A 238 -5.05 5.71 8.48
CA MET A 238 -5.36 5.79 7.06
C MET A 238 -6.60 4.96 6.72
N LEU A 239 -7.45 5.48 5.85
CA LEU A 239 -8.63 4.82 5.31
C LEU A 239 -8.44 4.55 3.82
N GLY A 240 -8.54 3.30 3.39
CA GLY A 240 -8.56 2.91 1.98
C GLY A 240 -9.98 2.57 1.50
N ILE A 241 -10.29 2.91 0.25
CA ILE A 241 -11.52 2.54 -0.45
C ILE A 241 -11.23 1.97 -1.84
N ASP A 242 -12.16 1.16 -2.34
CA ASP A 242 -12.19 0.80 -3.76
C ASP A 242 -13.04 1.85 -4.51
N CYS A 243 -12.53 2.43 -5.61
CA CYS A 243 -13.25 3.44 -6.41
C CYS A 243 -14.28 2.79 -7.35
N VAL A 244 -15.23 2.08 -6.75
CA VAL A 244 -16.36 1.40 -7.39
C VAL A 244 -17.63 1.78 -6.64
N SER A 245 -18.79 1.37 -7.14
CA SER A 245 -20.07 1.69 -6.49
C SER A 245 -20.04 1.39 -4.98
N PRO A 246 -20.59 2.26 -4.11
CA PRO A 246 -20.58 2.08 -2.65
C PRO A 246 -20.99 0.69 -2.16
N THR A 247 -21.95 0.04 -2.81
CA THR A 247 -22.45 -1.30 -2.45
C THR A 247 -21.47 -2.43 -2.78
N ALA A 248 -20.46 -2.17 -3.59
CA ALA A 248 -19.40 -3.11 -3.97
C ALA A 248 -18.03 -2.73 -3.38
N SER A 249 -17.89 -1.52 -2.84
CA SER A 249 -16.63 -1.02 -2.30
C SER A 249 -16.40 -1.50 -0.86
N ARG A 250 -15.15 -1.48 -0.43
CA ARG A 250 -14.70 -1.93 0.89
C ARG A 250 -14.04 -0.79 1.64
N LEU A 251 -14.27 -0.72 2.95
CA LEU A 251 -13.59 0.23 3.83
C LEU A 251 -12.40 -0.48 4.48
N LYS A 252 -11.18 -0.01 4.24
CA LYS A 252 -9.95 -0.59 4.77
C LYS A 252 -9.31 0.36 5.77
N ILE A 253 -9.39 0.03 7.05
CA ILE A 253 -8.90 0.86 8.14
C ILE A 253 -7.50 0.39 8.47
N TYR A 254 -6.49 1.16 8.05
CA TYR A 254 -5.09 0.89 8.33
C TYR A 254 -4.71 1.43 9.70
N ALA A 255 -4.12 0.58 10.52
CA ALA A 255 -3.73 0.91 11.88
C ALA A 255 -2.30 0.46 12.19
N ARG A 256 -1.63 1.25 13.03
CA ARG A 256 -0.30 0.93 13.58
C ARG A 256 -0.40 0.46 15.02
N SER A 257 0.58 -0.32 15.46
CA SER A 257 0.80 -0.60 16.89
C SER A 257 2.29 -0.73 17.18
N THR A 258 2.69 -0.36 18.39
CA THR A 258 4.03 -0.63 18.91
C THR A 258 4.17 -2.05 19.44
N GLN A 259 3.05 -2.77 19.64
CA GLN A 259 3.05 -4.19 19.98
C GLN A 259 3.29 -5.03 18.72
N THR A 260 4.24 -5.96 18.81
CA THR A 260 4.81 -6.71 17.69
C THR A 260 4.94 -8.21 17.96
N SER A 261 4.66 -8.67 19.18
CA SER A 261 4.63 -10.10 19.47
C SER A 261 3.66 -10.85 18.55
N PHE A 262 4.01 -12.06 18.13
CA PHE A 262 3.14 -12.84 17.26
C PHE A 262 1.82 -13.19 17.96
N ARG A 263 1.81 -13.30 19.29
CA ARG A 263 0.59 -13.41 20.10
C ARG A 263 -0.36 -12.22 19.89
N PHE A 264 0.17 -10.99 19.88
CA PHE A 264 -0.61 -9.79 19.59
C PHE A 264 -1.13 -9.82 18.15
N VAL A 265 -0.25 -10.11 17.18
CA VAL A 265 -0.64 -10.23 15.76
C VAL A 265 -1.78 -11.24 15.57
N ARG A 266 -1.68 -12.42 16.21
CA ARG A 266 -2.70 -13.46 16.14
C ARG A 266 -4.03 -13.01 16.75
N ASN A 267 -3.99 -12.31 17.88
CA ASN A 267 -5.19 -11.77 18.51
C ASN A 267 -5.90 -10.75 17.59
N VAL A 268 -5.15 -9.83 17.00
CA VAL A 268 -5.73 -8.85 16.07
C VAL A 268 -6.28 -9.51 14.82
N MET A 269 -5.53 -10.46 14.24
CA MET A 269 -5.96 -11.21 13.07
C MET A 269 -7.23 -12.04 13.29
N SER A 270 -7.52 -12.46 14.52
CA SER A 270 -8.76 -13.16 14.89
C SER A 270 -9.85 -12.25 15.45
N LEU A 271 -9.64 -10.92 15.43
CA LEU A 271 -10.51 -9.93 16.08
C LEU A 271 -10.84 -10.29 17.53
N GLY A 272 -9.82 -10.65 18.31
CA GLY A 272 -10.00 -11.05 19.71
C GLY A 272 -10.65 -12.43 19.86
N GLY A 273 -10.50 -13.31 18.85
CA GLY A 273 -11.10 -14.65 18.84
C GLY A 273 -12.50 -14.74 18.25
N ARG A 274 -13.05 -13.63 17.71
CA ARG A 274 -14.34 -13.64 16.98
C ARG A 274 -14.28 -14.46 15.70
N TRP A 275 -13.11 -14.55 15.08
CA TRP A 275 -12.86 -15.38 13.90
C TRP A 275 -11.91 -16.53 14.22
N THR A 276 -12.38 -17.77 14.06
CA THR A 276 -11.64 -19.00 14.44
C THR A 276 -10.85 -19.63 13.30
N GLY A 277 -11.02 -19.16 12.07
CA GLY A 277 -10.34 -19.75 10.91
C GLY A 277 -8.81 -19.59 10.91
N LEU A 278 -8.27 -18.72 11.77
CA LEU A 278 -6.84 -18.50 11.91
C LEU A 278 -6.10 -19.71 12.47
N ASP A 279 -6.77 -20.50 13.32
CA ASP A 279 -6.15 -21.62 14.04
C ASP A 279 -5.60 -22.68 13.07
N ALA A 280 -6.28 -22.87 11.94
CA ALA A 280 -5.87 -23.82 10.89
C ALA A 280 -4.51 -23.49 10.27
N VAL A 281 -4.14 -22.19 10.20
CA VAL A 281 -2.93 -21.70 9.52
C VAL A 281 -1.95 -20.99 10.46
N SER A 282 -2.22 -21.00 11.77
CA SER A 282 -1.45 -20.21 12.75
C SER A 282 0.02 -20.64 12.83
N ASN A 283 0.31 -21.95 12.71
CA ASN A 283 1.67 -22.47 12.75
C ASN A 283 2.46 -22.07 11.51
N GLU A 284 1.86 -22.19 10.33
CA GLU A 284 2.44 -21.79 9.05
C GLU A 284 2.71 -20.28 9.01
N PHE A 285 1.77 -19.49 9.54
CA PHE A 285 1.95 -18.05 9.68
C PHE A 285 3.09 -17.72 10.65
N PHE A 286 3.20 -18.40 11.80
CA PHE A 286 4.30 -18.14 12.74
C PHE A 286 5.66 -18.54 12.16
N ASP A 287 5.70 -19.64 11.41
CA ASP A 287 6.91 -20.05 10.71
C ASP A 287 7.32 -19.05 9.62
N LEU A 288 6.37 -18.54 8.84
CA LEU A 288 6.62 -17.47 7.87
C LEU A 288 7.10 -16.19 8.57
N TRP A 289 6.48 -15.80 9.69
CA TRP A 289 6.89 -14.67 10.52
C TRP A 289 8.34 -14.79 10.96
N LYS A 290 8.72 -15.92 11.59
CA LYS A 290 10.10 -16.18 12.04
C LYS A 290 11.08 -16.16 10.86
N ARG A 291 10.75 -16.85 9.76
CA ARG A 291 11.66 -17.00 8.60
C ARG A 291 11.92 -15.68 7.90
N THR A 292 10.90 -14.84 7.74
CA THR A 292 11.02 -13.54 7.05
C THR A 292 11.70 -12.49 7.92
N LEU A 293 11.58 -12.59 9.24
CA LEU A 293 12.24 -11.70 10.20
C LEU A 293 13.60 -12.21 10.71
N GLY A 294 14.01 -13.42 10.31
CA GLY A 294 15.29 -14.01 10.73
C GLY A 294 15.33 -14.37 12.22
N LEU A 295 14.18 -14.67 12.82
CA LEU A 295 14.06 -15.04 14.23
C LEU A 295 14.53 -16.47 14.47
N GLY A 296 15.01 -16.74 15.69
CA GLY A 296 15.49 -18.06 16.09
C GLY A 296 14.36 -19.11 16.14
N PRO A 297 14.69 -20.41 16.04
CA PRO A 297 13.70 -21.49 16.08
C PRO A 297 12.94 -21.55 17.41
N ASN A 298 13.56 -21.08 18.50
CA ASN A 298 13.02 -21.09 19.86
C ASN A 298 12.30 -19.78 20.24
N SER A 299 12.06 -18.87 19.29
CA SER A 299 11.31 -17.64 19.57
C SER A 299 9.90 -17.97 20.06
N ALA A 300 9.52 -17.38 21.19
CA ALA A 300 8.19 -17.55 21.78
C ALA A 300 7.16 -16.63 21.10
N LEU A 301 5.87 -16.95 21.26
CA LEU A 301 4.78 -16.17 20.68
C LEU A 301 4.69 -14.77 21.31
N GLU A 302 5.07 -14.66 22.58
CA GLU A 302 5.07 -13.45 23.41
C GLU A 302 6.29 -12.54 23.15
N THR A 303 7.30 -13.03 22.42
CA THR A 303 8.52 -12.25 22.20
C THR A 303 8.21 -11.05 21.31
N GLU A 304 8.37 -9.86 21.88
CA GLU A 304 8.36 -8.60 21.14
C GLU A 304 9.61 -8.49 20.26
N LEU A 305 9.46 -7.85 19.10
CA LEU A 305 10.59 -7.47 18.27
C LEU A 305 11.38 -6.33 18.93
N GLN A 306 12.63 -6.14 18.52
CA GLN A 306 13.50 -5.08 19.05
C GLN A 306 12.88 -3.69 18.88
N THR A 307 13.01 -2.80 19.87
CA THR A 307 12.53 -1.42 19.70
C THR A 307 13.34 -0.70 18.61
N VAL A 308 12.64 -0.11 17.65
CA VAL A 308 13.23 0.69 16.57
C VAL A 308 12.60 2.07 16.59
N ASP A 309 13.43 3.11 16.75
CA ASP A 309 13.00 4.51 16.73
C ASP A 309 12.83 4.99 15.28
N HIS A 310 11.69 4.64 14.68
CA HIS A 310 11.31 5.08 13.34
C HIS A 310 9.78 5.21 13.23
N PRO A 311 9.23 6.25 12.57
CA PRO A 311 7.78 6.47 12.50
C PRO A 311 6.97 5.30 11.89
N THR A 312 7.60 4.49 11.05
CA THR A 312 6.98 3.33 10.38
C THR A 312 7.44 1.98 10.95
N SER A 313 8.16 1.97 12.07
CA SER A 313 8.45 0.75 12.83
C SER A 313 7.17 0.21 13.51
N GLY A 314 7.30 -0.91 14.22
CA GLY A 314 6.17 -1.62 14.80
C GLY A 314 5.35 -2.38 13.75
N LEU A 315 4.11 -2.67 14.12
CA LEU A 315 3.18 -3.44 13.32
C LEU A 315 2.25 -2.53 12.52
N LEU A 316 1.96 -2.92 11.27
CA LEU A 316 0.91 -2.36 10.44
C LEU A 316 -0.10 -3.46 10.14
N LEU A 317 -1.39 -3.16 10.29
CA LEU A 317 -2.48 -4.01 9.83
C LEU A 317 -3.53 -3.16 9.12
N TYR A 318 -4.42 -3.81 8.37
CA TYR A 318 -5.72 -3.21 8.10
C TYR A 318 -6.88 -4.13 8.49
N LEU A 319 -8.00 -3.51 8.83
CA LEU A 319 -9.31 -4.13 9.01
C LEU A 319 -10.18 -3.77 7.79
N ASP A 320 -10.73 -4.76 7.09
CA ASP A 320 -11.49 -4.62 5.85
C ASP A 320 -12.98 -4.92 6.11
N VAL A 321 -13.79 -3.87 6.09
CA VAL A 321 -15.25 -3.97 6.12
C VAL A 321 -15.73 -4.18 4.69
N ALA A 322 -15.98 -5.45 4.36
CA ALA A 322 -16.52 -5.84 3.07
C ALA A 322 -18.05 -5.74 3.02
N PRO A 323 -18.69 -5.51 1.85
CA PRO A 323 -20.14 -5.29 1.77
C PRO A 323 -21.04 -6.40 2.34
N LYS A 324 -20.55 -7.65 2.41
CA LYS A 324 -21.37 -8.83 2.73
C LYS A 324 -20.83 -9.69 3.87
N SER A 325 -19.70 -9.32 4.46
CA SER A 325 -19.10 -10.11 5.56
C SER A 325 -19.57 -9.54 6.91
N PRO A 326 -20.11 -10.34 7.83
CA PRO A 326 -20.55 -9.84 9.14
C PRO A 326 -19.39 -9.38 10.03
N LEU A 327 -18.18 -9.89 9.78
CA LEU A 327 -16.96 -9.51 10.48
C LEU A 327 -15.98 -8.82 9.52
N PRO A 328 -15.22 -7.81 9.99
CA PRO A 328 -14.09 -7.30 9.24
C PRO A 328 -13.05 -8.40 9.00
N ASP A 329 -12.52 -8.47 7.78
CA ASP A 329 -11.31 -9.27 7.52
C ASP A 329 -10.09 -8.51 8.02
N VAL A 330 -9.05 -9.22 8.47
CA VAL A 330 -7.81 -8.58 8.93
C VAL A 330 -6.64 -9.02 8.06
N LYS A 331 -5.79 -8.06 7.70
CA LYS A 331 -4.51 -8.32 7.03
C LYS A 331 -3.36 -7.71 7.82
N ALA A 332 -2.41 -8.55 8.22
CA ALA A 332 -1.18 -8.12 8.89
C ALA A 332 -0.06 -7.85 7.89
N TYR A 333 0.79 -6.85 8.18
CA TYR A 333 2.02 -6.55 7.43
C TYR A 333 3.22 -6.97 8.29
N ILE A 334 3.95 -8.00 7.86
CA ILE A 334 5.24 -8.37 8.45
C ILE A 334 6.24 -7.23 8.16
N PRO A 335 6.79 -6.57 9.20
CA PRO A 335 7.56 -5.35 9.06
C PRO A 335 9.04 -5.60 8.69
N VAL A 336 9.30 -6.33 7.61
CA VAL A 336 10.68 -6.77 7.27
C VAL A 336 11.68 -5.62 7.10
N ARG A 337 11.26 -4.43 6.66
CA ARG A 337 12.15 -3.28 6.49
C ARG A 337 12.94 -2.88 7.74
N HIS A 338 12.31 -2.96 8.91
CA HIS A 338 12.89 -2.51 10.19
C HIS A 338 13.42 -3.66 11.04
N TYR A 339 13.04 -4.89 10.71
CA TYR A 339 13.21 -6.04 11.61
C TYR A 339 13.87 -7.25 10.96
N ALA A 340 13.93 -7.33 9.64
CA ALA A 340 14.72 -8.36 8.96
C ALA A 340 16.20 -7.98 8.95
N GLN A 341 17.07 -8.98 8.78
CA GLN A 341 18.51 -8.73 8.70
C GLN A 341 18.91 -8.05 7.38
N ASN A 342 18.25 -8.43 6.29
CA ASN A 342 18.44 -7.91 4.93
C ASN A 342 17.34 -8.44 3.99
N ASP A 343 17.19 -7.82 2.80
CA ASP A 343 16.17 -8.25 1.83
C ASP A 343 16.40 -9.69 1.37
N LEU A 344 17.67 -10.14 1.27
CA LEU A 344 17.97 -11.51 0.88
C LEU A 344 17.39 -12.51 1.87
N GLN A 345 17.65 -12.31 3.17
CA GLN A 345 17.16 -13.16 4.23
C GLN A 345 15.62 -13.12 4.26
N ALA A 346 15.02 -11.92 4.20
CA ALA A 346 13.57 -11.77 4.20
C ALA A 346 12.92 -12.54 3.04
N ALA A 347 13.49 -12.39 1.83
CA ALA A 347 12.95 -13.00 0.65
C ALA A 347 13.26 -14.50 0.55
N GLN A 348 14.40 -14.98 1.05
CA GLN A 348 14.65 -16.41 1.24
C GLN A 348 13.67 -17.02 2.24
N GLY A 349 13.32 -16.28 3.30
CA GLY A 349 12.29 -16.67 4.26
C GLY A 349 10.93 -16.87 3.58
N LEU A 350 10.55 -15.94 2.72
CA LEU A 350 9.34 -16.03 1.90
C LEU A 350 9.41 -17.22 0.92
N ILE A 351 10.49 -17.34 0.14
CA ILE A 351 10.66 -18.41 -0.87
C ILE A 351 10.55 -19.79 -0.23
N LYS A 352 11.18 -19.99 0.94
CA LYS A 352 11.12 -21.27 1.65
C LYS A 352 9.69 -21.62 2.10
N ALA A 353 8.86 -20.62 2.37
CA ALA A 353 7.44 -20.83 2.66
C ALA A 353 6.58 -21.07 1.40
N LEU A 354 7.06 -20.69 0.22
CA LEU A 354 6.35 -20.78 -1.07
C LEU A 354 6.85 -21.91 -2.01
N ALA A 355 7.71 -22.81 -1.55
CA ALA A 355 8.63 -23.59 -2.41
C ALA A 355 8.01 -24.43 -3.57
N PRO A 356 8.76 -24.69 -4.68
CA PRO A 356 10.18 -24.35 -4.91
C PRO A 356 10.49 -23.56 -6.22
N TRP A 357 11.10 -22.37 -6.11
CA TRP A 357 11.89 -21.72 -7.18
C TRP A 357 13.08 -20.91 -6.59
N ASN A 358 14.15 -20.74 -7.37
CA ASN A 358 15.47 -20.27 -6.92
C ASN A 358 15.84 -18.81 -7.31
N SER A 359 16.65 -18.21 -6.43
CA SER A 359 17.57 -17.05 -6.57
C SER A 359 17.07 -15.62 -6.27
N LEU A 360 17.69 -14.96 -5.26
CA LEU A 360 17.60 -13.52 -4.97
C LEU A 360 18.96 -12.98 -4.45
N GLY A 361 19.21 -11.67 -4.62
CA GLY A 361 20.47 -10.95 -4.31
C GLY A 361 20.52 -10.29 -2.92
N ARG A 362 21.65 -9.65 -2.58
CA ARG A 362 22.12 -9.31 -1.20
C ARG A 362 21.83 -7.89 -0.64
N ASP A 363 21.32 -6.94 -1.43
CA ASP A 363 21.14 -5.55 -0.97
C ASP A 363 19.89 -5.38 -0.06
N ILE A 364 19.93 -4.49 0.93
CA ILE A 364 18.79 -4.11 1.80
C ILE A 364 18.25 -2.78 1.32
N SER A 365 17.07 -2.75 0.71
CA SER A 365 16.45 -1.49 0.31
C SER A 365 15.04 -1.62 -0.23
N VAL A 366 14.74 -2.74 -0.89
CA VAL A 366 13.61 -2.82 -1.81
C VAL A 366 12.38 -3.39 -1.11
N GLN A 367 12.50 -4.38 -0.23
CA GLN A 367 11.32 -5.00 0.39
C GLN A 367 10.81 -4.16 1.57
N THR A 368 9.58 -3.63 1.48
CA THR A 368 8.96 -2.86 2.58
C THR A 368 8.25 -3.78 3.58
N TYR A 369 7.33 -4.59 3.08
CA TYR A 369 6.46 -5.47 3.88
C TYR A 369 6.17 -6.78 3.15
N PHE A 370 5.86 -7.83 3.89
CA PHE A 370 5.02 -8.92 3.38
C PHE A 370 3.66 -8.83 4.05
N THR A 371 2.56 -8.82 3.31
CA THR A 371 1.23 -8.87 3.93
C THR A 371 0.66 -10.27 3.91
N ILE A 372 -0.07 -10.60 4.96
CA ILE A 372 -0.74 -11.88 5.12
C ILE A 372 -2.19 -11.62 5.50
N ALA A 373 -3.09 -12.14 4.67
CA ALA A 373 -4.49 -12.35 5.03
C ALA A 373 -4.75 -13.85 5.08
N CYS A 374 -5.76 -14.28 5.83
CA CYS A 374 -6.28 -15.64 5.69
C CYS A 374 -7.58 -15.58 4.91
N GLN A 375 -7.70 -16.39 3.86
CA GLN A 375 -8.88 -16.48 3.02
C GLN A 375 -9.21 -17.95 2.80
N HIS A 376 -10.42 -18.36 3.19
CA HIS A 376 -10.90 -19.74 3.02
C HIS A 376 -9.91 -20.81 3.55
N GLY A 377 -9.34 -20.59 4.74
CA GLY A 377 -8.40 -21.53 5.36
C GLY A 377 -7.01 -21.57 4.74
N ASN A 378 -6.66 -20.64 3.84
CA ASN A 378 -5.34 -20.52 3.24
C ASN A 378 -4.73 -19.15 3.52
N LEU A 379 -3.39 -19.05 3.52
CA LEU A 379 -2.70 -17.76 3.58
C LEU A 379 -2.77 -17.04 2.22
N SER A 380 -2.85 -15.72 2.22
CA SER A 380 -2.74 -14.90 1.01
C SER A 380 -1.61 -13.90 1.22
N ILE A 381 -0.52 -14.07 0.47
CA ILE A 381 0.71 -13.29 0.67
C ILE A 381 0.82 -12.19 -0.40
N THR A 382 1.31 -11.01 -0.02
CA THR A 382 1.64 -9.93 -0.97
C THR A 382 2.97 -9.31 -0.57
N SER A 383 3.89 -9.19 -1.52
CA SER A 383 5.16 -8.46 -1.32
C SER A 383 4.98 -7.00 -1.71
N TYR A 384 5.48 -6.08 -0.88
CA TYR A 384 5.54 -4.64 -1.18
C TYR A 384 6.99 -4.22 -1.40
N PHE A 385 7.23 -3.44 -2.44
CA PHE A 385 8.56 -3.04 -2.88
C PHE A 385 8.67 -1.51 -3.00
N ASN A 386 9.55 -0.91 -2.20
CA ASN A 386 9.98 0.48 -2.35
C ASN A 386 11.11 0.55 -3.42
N PRO A 387 10.90 1.26 -4.55
CA PRO A 387 11.91 1.39 -5.59
C PRO A 387 13.13 2.26 -5.21
N GLN A 388 13.04 3.00 -4.10
CA GLN A 388 14.06 3.89 -3.56
C GLN A 388 14.55 4.98 -4.52
N MET A 389 13.61 5.75 -5.06
CA MET A 389 13.83 6.70 -6.16
C MET A 389 14.85 7.80 -5.84
N TYR A 390 15.03 8.14 -4.56
CA TYR A 390 15.90 9.26 -4.16
C TYR A 390 17.31 8.84 -3.75
N THR A 391 17.63 7.54 -3.79
CA THR A 391 18.99 7.06 -3.53
C THR A 391 19.98 7.46 -4.62
N THR A 392 21.21 7.82 -4.23
CA THR A 392 22.24 8.35 -5.14
C THR A 392 22.51 7.44 -6.33
N SER A 393 22.45 6.13 -6.14
CA SER A 393 22.65 5.11 -7.19
C SER A 393 21.57 5.08 -8.29
N ARG A 394 20.43 5.77 -8.11
CA ARG A 394 19.31 5.78 -9.06
C ARG A 394 19.27 7.00 -9.98
N TRP A 395 19.96 8.07 -9.59
CA TRP A 395 19.97 9.33 -10.35
C TRP A 395 21.38 9.83 -10.73
N SER A 396 22.44 9.17 -10.26
CA SER A 396 23.80 9.30 -10.81
C SER A 396 23.88 8.91 -12.28
#